data_AF-A0A0N1PH68-F1
#
_entry.id   AF-A0A0N1PH68-F1
#
_cell.length_a   1.000
_cell.length_b   1.000
_cell.length_c   1.000
_cell.angle_alpha   90.00
_cell.angle_beta   90.00
_cell.angle_gamma   90.00
#
_symmetry.space_group_name_H-M   'P 1'
#
loop_
_entity.id
_entity.type
_entity.pdbx_description
1 polymer ?
#
loop_
_entity_poly.entity_id
_entity_poly.type
_entity_poly.pdbx_seq_one_letter_code
_entity_poly.pdbx_strand_id
1 'polypeptide(L)'
;MSGWRPISPAPYLKPQSVEVRTGDGQVLADGAVLGPLLERTRVNVSCLVREGKPQPKVAWYFNGKEMLDVRILATAINRNNQRQNGGNQLGTKYHSL
;
A
#
# COMPACT_ATOMS: atom_id res chain seq x y z
N MET A 1 4.69 45.07 -1.34
CA MET A 1 4.19 44.34 -0.15
C MET A 1 3.66 43.00 -0.63
N SER A 2 4.47 41.93 -0.58
CA SER A 2 4.03 40.59 -0.97
C SER A 2 3.14 40.01 0.14
N GLY A 3 1.85 39.91 -0.14
CA GLY A 3 0.87 39.35 0.78
C GLY A 3 1.14 37.87 1.06
N TRP A 4 1.14 37.51 2.33
CA TRP A 4 1.19 36.12 2.77
C TRP A 4 -0.07 35.39 2.29
N ARG A 5 0.10 34.32 1.49
CA ARG A 5 -1.00 33.41 1.15
C ARG A 5 -0.97 32.26 2.16
N PRO A 6 -2.01 32.07 2.99
CA PRO A 6 -2.07 30.91 3.87
C PRO A 6 -2.11 29.63 3.02
N ILE A 7 -1.24 28.68 3.34
CA ILE A 7 -1.21 27.35 2.71
C ILE A 7 -2.50 26.64 3.13
N SER A 8 -3.45 26.48 2.20
CA SER A 8 -4.67 25.71 2.49
C SER A 8 -4.29 24.23 2.68
N PRO A 9 -4.82 23.53 3.71
CA PRO A 9 -4.56 22.12 3.87
C PRO A 9 -5.07 21.36 2.65
N ALA A 10 -4.29 20.38 2.19
CA ALA A 10 -4.68 19.55 1.05
C ALA A 10 -6.02 18.84 1.35
N PRO A 11 -6.94 18.75 0.36
CA PRO A 11 -8.22 18.10 0.58
C PRO A 11 -8.02 16.61 0.86
N TYR A 12 -8.77 16.10 1.83
CA TYR A 12 -8.84 14.66 2.11
C TYR A 12 -9.58 13.96 0.97
N LEU A 13 -8.94 12.96 0.37
CA LEU A 13 -9.54 12.11 -0.64
C LEU A 13 -9.52 10.68 -0.12
N LYS A 14 -10.70 10.08 0.00
CA LYS A 14 -10.81 8.64 0.26
C LYS A 14 -10.24 7.85 -0.92
N PRO A 15 -9.69 6.64 -0.70
CA PRO A 15 -9.31 5.76 -1.80
C PRO A 15 -10.48 5.51 -2.74
N GLN A 16 -10.19 5.45 -4.04
CA GLN A 16 -11.19 5.15 -5.07
C GLN A 16 -11.49 3.65 -5.10
N SER A 17 -10.47 2.80 -4.97
CA SER A 17 -10.63 1.36 -4.87
C SER A 17 -9.49 0.70 -4.11
N VAL A 18 -9.79 -0.48 -3.57
CA VAL A 18 -8.84 -1.37 -2.90
C VAL A 18 -9.06 -2.77 -3.46
N GLU A 19 -8.00 -3.39 -3.95
CA GLU A 19 -8.03 -4.73 -4.55
C GLU A 19 -6.88 -5.58 -4.00
N VAL A 20 -7.18 -6.79 -3.55
CA VAL A 20 -6.16 -7.78 -3.24
C VAL A 20 -5.87 -8.60 -4.49
N ARG A 21 -4.59 -8.80 -4.81
CA ARG A 21 -4.15 -9.57 -5.97
C ARG A 21 -3.16 -10.66 -5.56
N THR A 22 -3.29 -11.82 -6.17
CA THR A 22 -2.33 -12.91 -6.05
C THR A 22 -1.04 -12.61 -6.85
N GLY A 23 -0.01 -13.43 -6.66
CA GLY A 23 1.27 -13.28 -7.36
C GLY A 23 1.19 -13.44 -8.88
N ASP A 24 0.19 -14.16 -9.38
CA ASP A 24 -0.16 -14.30 -10.81
C ASP A 24 -1.09 -13.18 -11.32
N GLY A 25 -1.46 -12.22 -10.47
CA GLY A 25 -2.18 -11.00 -10.84
C GLY A 25 -3.71 -11.12 -10.79
N GLN A 26 -4.25 -12.27 -10.40
CA GLN A 26 -5.68 -12.50 -10.20
C GLN A 26 -6.19 -11.65 -9.02
N VAL A 27 -7.35 -11.02 -9.20
CA VAL A 27 -8.01 -10.25 -8.13
C VAL A 27 -8.80 -11.22 -7.24
N LEU A 28 -8.59 -11.13 -5.94
CA LEU A 28 -9.36 -11.86 -4.94
C LEU A 28 -10.57 -11.03 -4.52
N ALA A 29 -11.76 -11.59 -4.66
CA ALA A 29 -12.99 -11.02 -4.12
C ALA A 29 -13.01 -11.12 -2.58
N ASP A 30 -13.84 -10.31 -1.93
CA ASP A 30 -14.06 -10.43 -0.50
C ASP A 30 -14.61 -11.83 -0.14
N GLY A 31 -14.05 -12.43 0.91
CA GLY A 31 -14.34 -13.81 1.32
C GLY A 31 -13.76 -14.91 0.41
N ALA A 32 -13.02 -14.57 -0.65
CA ALA A 32 -12.41 -15.56 -1.52
C ALA A 32 -11.34 -16.41 -0.79
N VAL A 33 -11.31 -17.71 -1.09
CA VAL A 33 -10.34 -18.65 -0.54
C VAL A 33 -9.27 -18.95 -1.59
N LEU A 34 -8.01 -18.70 -1.25
CA LEU A 34 -6.86 -19.06 -2.08
C LEU A 34 -6.38 -20.46 -1.72
N GLY A 35 -6.74 -21.47 -2.51
CA GLY A 35 -6.29 -22.85 -2.29
C GLY A 35 -7.02 -23.90 -3.12
N PRO A 36 -6.71 -25.19 -2.91
CA PRO A 36 -5.83 -25.75 -1.88
C PRO A 36 -4.33 -25.45 -2.13
N LEU A 37 -3.55 -25.30 -1.05
CA LEU A 37 -2.11 -25.04 -1.12
C LEU A 37 -1.33 -26.22 -0.51
N LEU A 38 -0.22 -26.60 -1.14
CA LEU A 38 0.69 -27.59 -0.56
C LEU A 38 1.45 -26.97 0.61
N GLU A 39 1.83 -27.79 1.59
CA GLU A 39 2.72 -27.36 2.66
C GLU A 39 3.98 -26.71 2.06
N ARG A 40 4.47 -25.64 2.69
CA ARG A 40 5.66 -24.87 2.26
C ARG A 40 5.48 -24.10 0.95
N THR A 41 4.28 -24.09 0.37
CA THR A 41 3.96 -23.18 -0.74
C THR A 41 4.11 -21.73 -0.28
N ARG A 42 4.88 -20.95 -1.03
CA ARG A 42 4.99 -19.51 -0.80
C ARG A 42 3.82 -18.81 -1.47
N VAL A 43 3.02 -18.10 -0.69
CA VAL A 43 1.93 -17.26 -1.18
C VAL A 43 2.44 -15.84 -1.35
N ASN A 44 2.28 -15.29 -2.56
CA ASN A 44 2.50 -13.88 -2.82
C ASN A 44 1.14 -13.20 -2.99
N VAL A 45 0.85 -12.23 -2.15
CA VAL A 45 -0.35 -11.40 -2.23
C VAL A 45 0.06 -9.93 -2.14
N SER A 46 -0.62 -9.10 -2.91
CA SER A 46 -0.42 -7.67 -2.96
C SER A 46 -1.75 -6.96 -2.74
N CYS A 47 -1.70 -5.77 -2.17
CA CYS A 47 -2.85 -4.89 -2.03
C CYS A 47 -2.60 -3.65 -2.89
N LEU A 48 -3.48 -3.42 -3.85
CA LEU A 48 -3.45 -2.25 -4.70
C LEU A 48 -4.51 -1.27 -4.21
N VAL A 49 -4.06 -0.08 -3.78
CA VAL A 49 -4.93 1.03 -3.43
C VAL A 49 -4.83 2.09 -4.51
N ARG A 50 -5.97 2.47 -5.10
CA ARG A 50 -6.04 3.53 -6.12
C ARG A 50 -6.49 4.84 -5.48
N GLU A 51 -5.72 5.89 -5.72
CA GLU A 51 -5.95 7.23 -5.18
C GLU A 51 -5.95 7.28 -3.64
N GLY A 52 -6.10 8.48 -3.09
CA GLY A 52 -6.17 8.74 -1.66
C GLY A 52 -5.23 9.85 -1.22
N LYS A 53 -5.74 10.80 -0.45
CA LYS A 53 -4.98 11.92 0.12
C LYS A 53 -5.37 12.13 1.58
N PRO A 54 -4.42 12.12 2.53
CA PRO A 54 -3.02 11.71 2.36
C PRO A 54 -2.91 10.24 1.92
N GLN A 55 -1.71 9.81 1.54
CA GLN A 55 -1.50 8.43 1.07
C GLN A 55 -2.01 7.43 2.12
N PRO A 56 -2.89 6.48 1.73
CA PRO A 56 -3.52 5.55 2.67
C PRO A 56 -2.51 4.55 3.23
N LYS A 57 -2.70 4.16 4.50
CA LYS A 57 -1.97 3.07 5.14
C LYS A 57 -2.63 1.73 4.79
N VAL A 58 -1.82 0.75 4.41
CA VAL A 58 -2.25 -0.64 4.21
C VAL A 58 -1.71 -1.49 5.35
N ALA A 59 -2.55 -2.37 5.91
CA ALA A 59 -2.18 -3.31 6.97
C ALA A 59 -2.73 -4.70 6.63
N TRP A 60 -1.95 -5.74 6.93
CA TRP A 60 -2.37 -7.13 6.77
C TRP A 60 -2.67 -7.74 8.13
N TYR A 61 -3.68 -8.60 8.18
CA TYR A 61 -4.09 -9.31 9.40
C TYR A 61 -4.02 -10.80 9.17
N PHE A 62 -3.49 -11.52 10.16
CA PHE A 62 -3.48 -12.98 10.20
C PHE A 62 -4.09 -13.43 11.52
N ASN A 63 -5.16 -14.24 11.44
CA ASN A 63 -5.93 -14.69 12.60
C ASN A 63 -6.33 -13.54 13.55
N GLY A 64 -6.78 -12.41 12.97
CA GLY A 64 -7.20 -11.23 13.73
C GLY A 64 -6.07 -10.35 14.28
N LYS A 65 -4.79 -10.71 14.07
CA LYS A 65 -3.63 -9.94 14.53
C LYS A 65 -2.95 -9.23 13.36
N GLU A 66 -2.63 -7.94 13.53
CA GLU A 66 -1.86 -7.17 12.53
C GLU A 66 -0.46 -7.80 12.33
N MET A 67 -0.09 -8.05 11.08
CA MET A 67 1.23 -8.50 10.69
C MET A 67 2.18 -7.31 10.61
N LEU A 68 3.19 -7.29 11.49
CA LEU A 68 4.15 -6.19 11.57
C LEU A 68 5.35 -6.36 10.61
N ASP A 69 5.65 -7.60 10.21
CA ASP A 69 6.71 -7.94 9.26
C ASP A 69 6.11 -8.23 7.88
N VAL A 70 5.68 -7.16 7.21
CA VAL A 70 5.24 -7.21 5.81
C VAL A 70 6.19 -6.40 4.97
N ARG A 71 6.70 -6.99 3.88
CA ARG A 71 7.37 -6.22 2.82
C ARG A 71 6.35 -5.39 2.07
N ILE A 72 6.09 -4.18 2.55
CA ILE A 72 5.24 -3.21 1.84
C ILE A 72 6.06 -2.61 0.69
N LEU A 73 5.77 -3.04 -0.54
CA LEU A 73 6.28 -2.40 -1.75
C LEU A 73 5.36 -1.22 -2.11
N ALA A 74 5.47 -0.11 -1.37
CA ALA A 74 4.76 1.11 -1.72
C ALA A 74 5.41 1.74 -2.96
N THR A 75 4.89 1.46 -4.15
CA THR A 75 5.28 2.15 -5.37
C THR A 75 4.38 3.35 -5.56
N ALA A 76 4.84 4.54 -5.19
CA ALA A 76 4.19 5.79 -5.60
C ALA A 76 4.39 5.94 -7.11
N ILE A 77 3.36 5.70 -7.92
CA ILE A 77 3.41 5.99 -9.37
C ILE A 77 3.32 7.51 -9.53
N ASN A 78 4.45 8.20 -9.45
CA ASN A 78 4.57 9.58 -9.91
C ASN A 78 4.72 9.54 -11.44
N ARG A 79 3.72 10.03 -12.19
CA ARG A 79 3.71 9.96 -13.68
C ARG A 79 4.76 10.85 -14.36
N ASN A 80 5.66 11.50 -13.61
CA ASN A 80 6.72 12.33 -14.16
C ASN A 80 8.12 11.78 -13.77
N ASN A 81 8.77 11.12 -14.75
CA ASN A 81 10.22 10.91 -14.87
C ASN A 81 10.92 9.79 -14.03
N GLN A 82 11.16 8.66 -14.72
CA GLN A 82 12.35 7.77 -14.70
C GLN A 82 13.16 7.50 -13.40
N ARG A 83 13.26 6.19 -13.08
CA ARG A 83 14.39 5.47 -12.45
C ARG A 83 14.82 5.87 -11.02
N GLN A 84 14.44 5.05 -10.04
CA GLN A 84 15.30 4.72 -8.91
C GLN A 84 15.66 3.24 -8.96
N ASN A 85 16.82 2.94 -9.54
CA ASN A 85 17.52 1.67 -9.39
C ASN A 85 18.54 1.91 -8.27
N GLY A 86 18.33 1.31 -7.10
CA GLY A 86 19.20 1.50 -5.94
C GLY A 86 18.60 0.88 -4.69
N GLY A 87 19.27 -0.13 -4.13
CA GLY A 87 18.79 -0.94 -3.01
C GLY A 87 18.64 -0.16 -1.68
N ASN A 88 17.95 -0.82 -0.75
CA ASN A 88 17.83 -0.50 0.68
C ASN A 88 17.62 0.98 1.02
N GLN A 89 16.35 1.40 1.06
CA GLN A 89 15.92 2.42 2.02
C GLN A 89 14.76 1.89 2.85
N LEU A 90 15.15 1.35 4.01
CA LEU A 90 14.34 1.20 5.21
C LEU A 90 13.67 2.56 5.52
N GLY A 91 12.34 2.57 5.63
CA GLY A 91 11.61 3.82 5.82
C GLY A 91 10.14 3.67 6.20
N THR A 92 9.74 2.64 6.97
CA THR A 92 8.48 2.71 7.71
C THR A 92 8.66 3.70 8.86
N LYS A 93 8.34 4.97 8.62
CA LYS A 93 8.28 5.99 9.67
C LYS A 93 7.00 5.76 10.49
N TYR A 94 7.10 4.94 11.53
CA TYR A 94 6.11 4.96 12.61
C TYR A 94 6.28 6.29 13.36
N HIS A 95 5.29 7.17 13.29
CA HIS A 95 5.08 8.19 14.32
C HIS A 95 4.23 7.52 15.39
N SER A 96 4.89 7.05 16.45
CA SER A 96 4.22 6.85 17.74
C SER A 96 4.02 8.23 18.36
N LEU A 97 2.87 8.41 19.03
CA LEU A 97 2.49 9.57 19.83
C LEU A 97 3.59 9.98 20.82
#